data_AF-A0A9D8YQS9-F1
#
_entry.id   AF-A0A9D8YQS9-F1
#
_cell.length_a   1.000
_cell.length_b   1.000
_cell.length_c   1.000
_cell.angle_alpha   90.00
_cell.angle_beta   90.00
_cell.angle_gamma   90.00
#
_symmetry.space_group_name_H-M   'P 1'
#
loop_
_entity.id
_entity.type
_entity.pdbx_description
1 polymer ?
#
loop_
_entity_poly.entity_id
_entity_poly.type
_entity_poly.pdbx_seq_one_letter_code
_entity_poly.pdbx_strand_id
1 'polypeptide(L)'
;MADLSTAREVRQGFDLAAALEEWRASFATNLAFGADDIAELECHLVEAVAQAEEEGRDPERAFRRAASGLGSSDHLTEDYLTAASPGRKLLYHTQETAMKYVLPASIVFAALLVAFAPGDAPAGPNYQLAVGGNGETYRLDTRSGELCRIALYPGSPMTVEGCLASPEDLVDPTLAQVSGQVYRDGGEVPAANVRVTVGGEGAVTDRRGRYHIALDRSGPQEISAVLRGMEVASTVDLEAGRHTVHDLVLPPPSDARYVVQGQIVHPGVGPVAEVRVYSNEAESYTDANGLYTLVLDTGGWTTVHAAGEGLTSAYSRVRVGSASATPLNFLVELNPVNGRGKLVVRD
;
A
#
# COMPACT_ATOMS: atom_id res chain seq x y z
N MET A 1 -5.73 14.87 49.87
CA MET A 1 -6.86 14.49 48.99
C MET A 1 -6.53 15.10 47.64
N ALA A 2 -6.01 14.30 46.72
CA ALA A 2 -5.51 14.77 45.43
C ALA A 2 -6.69 14.94 44.47
N ASP A 3 -6.82 16.15 43.92
CA ASP A 3 -7.84 16.49 42.93
C ASP A 3 -7.34 16.08 41.53
N LEU A 4 -7.91 14.98 41.04
CA LEU A 4 -7.73 14.43 39.70
C LEU A 4 -8.94 14.80 38.83
N SER A 5 -9.18 16.10 38.66
CA SER A 5 -10.12 16.61 37.65
C SER A 5 -9.63 17.98 37.17
N THR A 6 -8.91 18.12 36.06
CA THR A 6 -9.46 18.01 34.70
C THR A 6 -8.30 18.18 33.73
N ALA A 7 -7.46 17.14 33.56
CA ALA A 7 -6.59 17.03 32.40
C ALA A 7 -7.38 16.36 31.27
N ARG A 8 -8.31 17.12 30.67
CA ARG A 8 -9.02 16.68 29.47
C ARG A 8 -8.12 17.00 28.29
N GLU A 9 -7.21 16.07 27.98
CA GLU A 9 -6.46 16.06 26.71
C GLU A 9 -7.47 16.19 25.56
N VAL A 10 -7.52 17.37 24.96
CA VAL A 10 -8.02 17.54 23.60
C VAL A 10 -6.94 16.90 22.72
N ARG A 11 -7.08 15.60 22.42
CA ARG A 11 -6.39 15.05 21.25
C ARG A 11 -6.96 15.78 20.04
N GLN A 12 -6.23 16.77 19.54
CA GLN A 12 -6.46 17.32 18.21
C GLN A 12 -6.38 16.15 17.22
N GLY A 13 -7.52 15.78 16.63
CA GLY A 13 -7.54 14.83 15.54
C GLY A 13 -6.76 15.39 14.35
N PHE A 14 -6.18 14.51 13.54
CA PHE A 14 -5.54 14.88 12.30
C PHE A 14 -6.55 15.51 11.34
N ASP A 15 -6.32 16.76 10.95
CA ASP A 15 -7.17 17.47 9.98
C ASP A 15 -6.66 17.17 8.56
N LEU A 16 -7.20 16.11 7.95
CA LEU A 16 -6.83 15.69 6.60
C LEU A 16 -7.09 16.79 5.57
N ALA A 17 -8.15 17.59 5.72
CA ALA A 17 -8.46 18.66 4.77
C ALA A 17 -7.37 19.74 4.79
N ALA A 18 -6.94 20.18 5.98
CA ALA A 18 -5.84 21.13 6.12
C ALA A 18 -4.51 20.56 5.58
N ALA A 19 -4.24 19.28 5.81
CA ALA A 19 -3.03 18.62 5.32
C ALA A 19 -3.00 18.51 3.78
N LEU A 20 -4.14 18.21 3.15
CA LEU A 20 -4.27 18.18 1.68
C LEU A 20 -4.13 19.58 1.09
N GLU A 21 -4.66 20.62 1.74
CA GLU A 21 -4.46 22.01 1.31
C GLU A 21 -2.98 22.42 1.34
N GLU A 22 -2.26 22.11 2.42
CA GLU A 22 -0.82 22.37 2.52
C GLU A 22 -0.03 21.59 1.46
N TRP A 23 -0.37 20.32 1.27
CA TRP A 23 0.24 19.48 0.24
C TRP A 23 -0.02 20.03 -1.16
N ARG A 24 -1.25 20.40 -1.52
CA ARG A 24 -1.59 21.04 -2.81
C ARG A 24 -0.81 22.34 -3.02
N ALA A 25 -0.68 23.16 -1.98
CA ALA A 25 0.08 24.41 -2.07
C ALA A 25 1.56 24.19 -2.46
N SER A 26 2.13 23.03 -2.12
CA SER A 26 3.50 22.66 -2.53
C SER A 26 3.64 22.32 -4.04
N PHE A 27 2.52 22.08 -4.73
CA PHE A 27 2.47 21.86 -6.18
C PHE A 27 2.08 23.11 -6.95
N ALA A 28 1.46 24.10 -6.31
CA ALA A 28 1.01 25.34 -6.97
C ALA A 28 2.16 26.15 -7.61
N THR A 29 3.40 25.93 -7.16
CA THR A 29 4.61 26.54 -7.76
C THR A 29 5.14 25.78 -8.97
N ASN A 30 4.60 24.59 -9.27
CA ASN A 30 5.12 23.68 -10.28
C ASN A 30 4.18 23.58 -11.49
N LEU A 31 4.56 24.22 -12.60
CA LEU A 31 3.74 24.34 -13.82
C LEU A 31 3.56 23.03 -14.60
N ALA A 32 4.19 21.94 -14.16
CA ALA A 32 4.16 20.65 -14.87
C ALA A 32 2.89 19.83 -14.62
N PHE A 33 2.17 20.10 -13.53
CA PHE A 33 0.96 19.36 -13.16
C PHE A 33 -0.30 20.16 -13.46
N GLY A 34 -1.20 19.55 -14.21
CA GLY A 34 -2.56 20.06 -14.37
C GLY A 34 -3.39 19.86 -13.11
N ALA A 35 -4.54 20.53 -13.04
CA ALA A 35 -5.50 20.33 -11.94
C ALA A 35 -5.94 18.86 -11.82
N ASP A 36 -6.07 18.16 -12.94
CA ASP A 36 -6.44 16.74 -12.99
C ASP A 36 -5.36 15.83 -12.40
N ASP A 37 -4.07 16.08 -12.69
CA ASP A 37 -2.96 15.28 -12.16
C ASP A 37 -2.89 15.43 -10.62
N ILE A 38 -3.07 16.65 -10.13
CA ILE A 38 -3.08 16.94 -8.68
C ILE A 38 -4.27 16.23 -8.02
N ALA A 39 -5.45 16.25 -8.65
CA ALA A 39 -6.65 15.59 -8.14
C ALA A 39 -6.52 14.06 -8.10
N GLU A 40 -5.79 13.45 -9.04
CA GLU A 40 -5.48 12.02 -9.03
C GLU A 40 -4.51 11.65 -7.90
N LEU A 41 -3.43 12.42 -7.72
CA LEU A 41 -2.49 12.20 -6.63
C LEU A 41 -3.15 12.42 -5.25
N GLU A 42 -4.03 13.41 -5.14
CA GLU A 42 -4.83 13.66 -3.93
C GLU A 42 -5.71 12.45 -3.58
N CYS A 43 -6.32 11.81 -4.58
CA CYS A 43 -7.11 10.59 -4.41
C CYS A 43 -6.29 9.48 -3.73
N HIS A 44 -5.08 9.21 -4.21
CA HIS A 44 -4.21 8.20 -3.60
C HIS A 44 -3.82 8.51 -2.15
N LEU A 45 -3.64 9.78 -1.81
CA LEU A 45 -3.37 10.18 -0.42
C LEU A 45 -4.59 9.96 0.49
N VAL A 46 -5.77 10.34 0.02
CA VAL A 46 -7.02 10.11 0.75
C VAL A 46 -7.23 8.62 0.98
N GLU A 47 -7.06 7.78 -0.05
CA GLU A 47 -7.18 6.32 0.05
C GLU A 47 -6.17 5.72 1.03
N ALA A 48 -4.92 6.18 1.02
CA ALA A 48 -3.88 5.68 1.94
C ALA A 48 -4.20 5.98 3.40
N VAL A 49 -4.76 7.17 3.69
CA VAL A 49 -5.19 7.57 5.04
C VAL A 49 -6.41 6.78 5.46
N ALA A 50 -7.41 6.68 4.58
CA ALA A 50 -8.61 5.88 4.73
C ALA A 50 -8.31 4.41 5.10
N GLN A 51 -7.36 3.79 4.39
CA GLN A 51 -6.90 2.43 4.65
C GLN A 51 -6.22 2.30 6.00
N ALA A 52 -5.43 3.31 6.40
CA ALA A 52 -4.77 3.30 7.69
C ALA A 52 -5.76 3.40 8.85
N GLU A 53 -6.80 4.22 8.73
CA GLU A 53 -7.88 4.31 9.73
C GLU A 53 -8.63 2.99 9.91
N GLU A 54 -8.95 2.30 8.81
CA GLU A 54 -9.58 0.97 8.84
C GLU A 54 -8.72 -0.07 9.58
N GLU A 55 -7.41 0.05 9.46
CA GLU A 55 -6.44 -0.81 10.15
C GLU A 55 -6.12 -0.31 11.57
N GLY A 56 -6.80 0.72 12.07
CA GLY A 56 -6.56 1.31 13.39
C GLY A 56 -5.20 2.00 13.53
N ARG A 57 -4.57 2.36 12.40
CA ARG A 57 -3.29 3.07 12.35
C ARG A 57 -3.51 4.59 12.41
N ASP A 58 -2.47 5.30 12.83
CA ASP A 58 -2.48 6.76 12.94
C ASP A 58 -2.60 7.43 11.55
N PRO A 59 -3.69 8.18 11.27
CA PRO A 59 -3.95 8.76 9.96
C PRO A 59 -2.92 9.83 9.57
N GLU A 60 -2.38 10.58 10.54
CA GLU A 60 -1.34 11.59 10.28
C GLU A 60 -0.06 10.93 9.75
N ARG A 61 0.39 9.87 10.43
CA ARG A 61 1.56 9.09 9.99
C ARG A 61 1.33 8.44 8.62
N ALA A 62 0.12 7.96 8.35
CA ALA A 62 -0.24 7.39 7.05
C ALA A 62 -0.16 8.43 5.94
N PHE A 63 -0.75 9.61 6.15
CA PHE A 63 -0.68 10.73 5.22
C PHE A 63 0.77 11.12 4.91
N ARG A 64 1.58 11.38 5.95
CA ARG A 64 2.99 11.77 5.77
C ARG A 64 3.81 10.72 5.03
N ARG A 65 3.52 9.43 5.27
CA ARG A 65 4.19 8.31 4.58
C ARG A 65 3.76 8.21 3.11
N ALA A 66 2.47 8.38 2.82
CA ALA A 66 1.97 8.36 1.46
C ALA A 66 2.50 9.57 0.67
N ALA A 67 2.43 10.76 1.26
CA ALA A 67 2.94 12.00 0.67
C ALA A 67 4.45 11.95 0.42
N SER A 68 5.24 11.39 1.35
CA SER A 68 6.68 11.19 1.12
C SER A 68 6.98 10.12 0.08
N GLY A 69 6.13 9.10 -0.04
CA GLY A 69 6.22 8.06 -1.06
C GLY A 69 5.94 8.56 -2.48
N LEU A 70 5.16 9.64 -2.63
CA LEU A 70 5.03 10.34 -3.90
C LEU A 70 6.31 11.11 -4.28
N GLY A 71 7.14 11.49 -3.31
CA GLY A 71 8.34 12.29 -3.54
C GLY A 71 8.08 13.80 -3.47
N SER A 72 9.13 14.62 -3.64
CA SER A 72 8.97 16.08 -3.71
C SER A 72 8.30 16.49 -5.02
N SER A 73 7.64 17.66 -5.05
CA SER A 73 7.05 18.19 -6.28
C SER A 73 8.09 18.35 -7.40
N ASP A 74 9.34 18.66 -7.07
CA ASP A 74 10.46 18.68 -8.02
C ASP A 74 10.77 17.29 -8.59
N HIS A 75 10.82 16.25 -7.75
CA HIS A 75 11.10 14.88 -8.18
C HIS A 75 9.97 14.33 -9.06
N LEU A 76 8.73 14.59 -8.67
CA LEU A 76 7.54 14.24 -9.45
C LEU A 76 7.52 14.95 -10.80
N THR A 77 7.92 16.21 -10.85
CA THR A 77 8.00 16.99 -12.10
C THR A 77 9.04 16.39 -13.03
N GLU A 78 10.20 16.02 -12.51
CA GLU A 78 11.26 15.38 -13.29
C GLU A 78 10.81 14.02 -13.85
N ASP A 79 10.13 13.21 -13.05
CA ASP A 79 9.54 11.93 -13.46
C ASP A 79 8.43 12.13 -14.51
N TYR A 80 7.55 13.11 -14.31
CA TYR A 80 6.44 13.43 -15.21
C TYR A 80 6.95 13.91 -16.56
N LEU A 81 7.91 14.85 -16.59
CA LEU A 81 8.54 15.34 -17.82
C LEU A 81 9.33 14.23 -18.54
N THR A 82 9.96 13.33 -17.78
CA THR A 82 10.66 12.17 -18.34
C THR A 82 9.69 11.18 -18.98
N ALA A 83 8.50 11.00 -18.39
CA ALA A 83 7.48 10.11 -18.93
C ALA A 83 6.63 10.71 -20.06
N ALA A 84 6.42 12.04 -20.08
CA ALA A 84 5.73 12.75 -21.16
C ALA A 84 6.46 12.71 -22.52
N SER A 85 7.64 12.09 -22.59
CA SER A 85 8.30 11.71 -23.84
C SER A 85 7.42 10.71 -24.64
N PRO A 86 7.23 10.90 -25.95
CA PRO A 86 6.29 10.09 -26.73
C PRO A 86 6.69 8.60 -26.69
N GLY A 87 5.85 7.79 -26.04
CA GLY A 87 6.00 6.32 -25.99
C GLY A 87 6.07 5.69 -24.58
N ARG A 88 6.00 6.46 -23.48
CA ARG A 88 5.93 5.90 -22.12
C ARG A 88 4.73 6.46 -21.36
N LYS A 89 3.67 5.65 -21.19
CA LYS A 89 2.66 5.96 -20.16
C LYS A 89 3.32 5.82 -18.78
N LEU A 90 3.09 6.79 -17.90
CA LEU A 90 3.39 6.69 -16.47
C LEU A 90 2.69 5.44 -15.90
N LEU A 91 3.48 4.42 -15.62
CA LEU A 91 3.13 3.37 -14.68
C LEU A 91 3.95 3.69 -13.44
N TYR A 92 3.33 4.28 -12.43
CA TYR A 92 3.96 4.46 -11.13
C TYR A 92 4.40 3.10 -10.60
N HIS A 93 5.72 2.90 -10.59
CA HIS A 93 6.40 1.73 -10.05
C HIS A 93 7.39 2.26 -9.02
N THR A 94 6.88 2.71 -7.87
CA THR A 94 7.70 3.26 -6.80
C THR A 94 8.35 2.12 -5.99
N GLN A 95 9.68 2.09 -6.01
CA GLN A 95 10.59 1.72 -4.91
C GLN A 95 10.42 0.40 -4.11
N GLU A 96 9.67 -0.61 -4.55
CA GLU A 96 9.65 -1.90 -3.83
C GLU A 96 10.93 -2.75 -3.99
N THR A 97 11.75 -2.47 -5.00
CA THR A 97 12.87 -3.36 -5.35
C THR A 97 14.08 -3.20 -4.41
N ALA A 98 14.22 -2.08 -3.69
CA ALA A 98 15.30 -1.89 -2.73
C ALA A 98 14.96 -2.36 -1.30
N MET A 99 13.67 -2.58 -0.99
CA MET A 99 13.22 -3.22 0.27
C MET A 99 13.13 -4.75 0.18
N LYS A 100 13.42 -5.36 -0.99
CA LYS A 100 13.29 -6.81 -1.26
C LYS A 100 14.26 -7.73 -0.50
N TYR A 101 15.09 -7.20 0.39
CA TYR A 101 15.89 -7.98 1.33
C TYR A 101 15.74 -7.45 2.76
N VAL A 102 14.49 -7.28 3.22
CA VAL A 102 14.21 -7.34 4.65
C VAL A 102 14.04 -8.83 4.98
N LEU A 103 15.15 -9.47 5.36
CA LEU A 103 15.10 -10.71 6.11
C LEU A 103 14.22 -10.48 7.36
N PRO A 104 13.52 -11.52 7.87
CA PRO A 104 12.65 -11.38 9.04
C PRO A 104 13.38 -10.65 10.17
N ALA A 105 12.63 -9.85 10.94
CA ALA A 105 13.14 -8.96 12.00
C ALA A 105 13.99 -9.66 13.10
N SER A 106 14.11 -10.99 13.05
CA SER A 106 14.98 -11.82 13.87
C SER A 106 16.46 -11.86 13.41
N ILE A 107 16.83 -11.22 12.30
CA ILE A 107 18.24 -11.03 11.89
C ILE A 107 18.65 -9.57 12.12
N VAL A 108 19.29 -9.33 13.27
CA VAL A 108 19.97 -8.05 13.54
C VAL A 108 21.28 -8.04 12.76
N PHE A 109 21.39 -7.20 11.74
CA PHE A 109 22.69 -6.86 11.14
C PHE A 109 23.48 -5.99 12.13
N ALA A 110 24.08 -6.63 13.13
CA ALA A 110 25.11 -6.00 13.93
C ALA A 110 26.41 -6.04 13.10
N ALA A 111 26.88 -4.87 12.65
CA ALA A 111 28.26 -4.72 12.20
C ALA A 111 29.18 -4.90 13.42
N LEU A 112 29.43 -6.16 13.82
CA LEU A 112 30.35 -6.47 14.88
C LEU A 112 31.77 -6.33 14.32
N LEU A 113 32.36 -5.14 14.53
CA LEU A 113 33.77 -4.88 14.28
C LEU A 113 34.60 -5.62 15.35
N VAL A 114 34.74 -6.93 15.19
CA VAL A 114 35.71 -7.71 15.97
C VAL A 114 37.09 -7.36 15.41
N ALA A 115 37.90 -6.70 16.23
CA ALA A 115 39.30 -6.41 15.90
C ALA A 115 40.06 -7.74 15.80
N PHE A 116 40.18 -8.27 14.57
CA PHE A 116 41.10 -9.36 14.30
C PHE A 116 42.53 -8.82 14.38
N ALA A 117 43.44 -9.61 14.95
CA ALA A 117 44.86 -9.35 14.80
C ALA A 117 45.19 -9.27 13.29
N PRO A 118 46.07 -8.34 12.86
CA PRO A 118 46.40 -8.16 11.45
C PRO A 118 47.09 -9.44 10.94
N GLY A 119 46.32 -10.34 10.31
CA GLY A 119 46.81 -11.61 9.81
C GLY A 119 45.74 -12.63 9.42
N ASP A 120 44.60 -12.68 10.12
CA ASP A 120 43.68 -13.84 10.03
C ASP A 120 42.25 -13.55 9.53
N ALA A 121 41.90 -12.32 9.17
CA ALA A 121 40.61 -12.05 8.53
C ALA A 121 40.73 -12.27 7.00
N PRO A 122 39.96 -13.18 6.38
CA PRO A 122 39.98 -13.35 4.94
C PRO A 122 39.22 -12.19 4.28
N ALA A 123 39.79 -10.98 4.24
CA ALA A 123 39.21 -9.80 3.61
C ALA A 123 39.02 -10.02 2.09
N GLY A 124 37.91 -10.66 1.73
CA GLY A 124 37.41 -10.80 0.37
C GLY A 124 36.11 -10.00 0.21
N PRO A 125 35.90 -9.30 -0.92
CA PRO A 125 34.81 -8.32 -1.07
C PRO A 125 33.40 -8.91 -1.20
N ASN A 126 33.18 -10.20 -0.93
CA ASN A 126 31.95 -10.90 -1.35
C ASN A 126 31.22 -11.65 -0.24
N TYR A 127 31.39 -11.27 1.02
CA TYR A 127 30.61 -11.87 2.10
C TYR A 127 30.10 -10.84 3.10
N GLN A 128 28.91 -11.11 3.63
CA GLN A 128 28.36 -10.42 4.79
C GLN A 128 28.24 -11.41 5.94
N LEU A 129 28.53 -10.93 7.15
CA LEU A 129 28.37 -11.71 8.39
C LEU A 129 27.10 -11.24 9.08
N ALA A 130 26.28 -12.19 9.52
CA ALA A 130 25.08 -11.94 10.30
C ALA A 130 25.06 -12.86 11.52
N VAL A 131 24.43 -12.41 12.61
CA VAL A 131 24.17 -13.23 13.79
C VAL A 131 22.67 -13.48 13.87
N GLY A 132 22.26 -14.74 13.86
CA GLY A 132 20.86 -15.13 14.01
C GLY A 132 20.36 -14.91 15.43
N GLY A 133 19.04 -14.81 15.62
CA GLY A 133 18.41 -14.61 16.93
C GLY A 133 18.73 -15.68 17.99
N ASN A 134 19.25 -16.83 17.58
CA ASN A 134 19.72 -17.91 18.45
C ASN A 134 21.21 -17.80 18.84
N GLY A 135 21.93 -16.75 18.42
CA GLY A 135 23.35 -16.54 18.69
C GLY A 135 24.30 -17.23 17.70
N GLU A 136 23.78 -17.89 16.67
CA GLU A 136 24.60 -18.52 15.64
C GLU A 136 25.11 -17.48 14.64
N THR A 137 26.32 -17.70 14.10
CA THR A 137 26.92 -16.80 13.11
C THR A 137 26.77 -17.40 11.72
N TYR A 138 26.33 -16.57 10.78
CA TYR A 138 26.10 -16.94 9.39
C TYR A 138 26.98 -16.08 8.47
N ARG A 139 27.42 -16.70 7.37
CA ARG A 139 28.11 -16.05 6.26
C ARG A 139 27.20 -16.09 5.04
N LEU A 140 26.78 -14.94 4.54
CA LEU A 140 26.11 -14.82 3.25
C LEU A 140 27.16 -14.58 2.17
N ASP A 141 27.29 -15.49 1.21
CA ASP A 141 28.07 -15.24 0.00
C ASP A 141 27.24 -14.36 -0.94
N THR A 142 27.69 -13.12 -1.18
CA THR A 142 26.91 -12.13 -1.92
C THR A 142 26.89 -12.37 -3.43
N ARG A 143 27.68 -13.32 -3.95
CA ARG A 143 27.66 -13.70 -5.37
C ARG A 143 26.70 -14.84 -5.66
N SER A 144 26.68 -15.85 -4.78
CA SER A 144 25.82 -17.04 -4.93
C SER A 144 24.48 -16.89 -4.21
N GLY A 145 24.39 -16.02 -3.21
CA GLY A 145 23.24 -15.96 -2.31
C GLY A 145 23.20 -17.10 -1.29
N GLU A 146 24.21 -17.97 -1.26
CA GLU A 146 24.30 -19.07 -0.30
C GLU A 146 24.55 -18.54 1.11
N LEU A 147 23.74 -18.99 2.05
CA LEU A 147 23.90 -18.70 3.46
C LEU A 147 24.55 -19.91 4.16
N CYS A 148 25.75 -19.72 4.68
CA CYS A 148 26.47 -20.78 5.38
C CYS A 148 26.55 -20.51 6.88
N ARG A 149 26.23 -21.51 7.69
CA ARG A 149 26.51 -21.49 9.12
C ARG A 149 28.01 -21.62 9.33
N ILE A 150 28.56 -20.75 10.17
CA ILE A 150 29.98 -20.75 10.51
C ILE A 150 30.19 -20.85 12.01
N ALA A 151 31.18 -21.63 12.42
CA ALA A 151 31.68 -21.62 13.79
C ALA A 151 32.89 -20.71 13.90
N LEU A 152 32.86 -19.83 14.91
CA LEU A 152 33.96 -18.96 15.28
C LEU A 152 34.51 -19.40 16.64
N TYR A 153 35.66 -20.08 16.64
CA TYR A 153 36.40 -20.38 17.87
C TYR A 153 37.59 -19.42 18.00
N PRO A 154 37.83 -18.81 19.17
CA PRO A 154 38.99 -17.95 19.38
C PRO A 154 40.30 -18.66 19.01
N GLY A 155 41.09 -18.06 18.12
CA GLY A 155 42.38 -18.61 17.68
C GLY A 155 42.31 -19.79 16.71
N SER A 156 41.13 -20.11 16.17
CA SER A 156 40.97 -21.13 15.11
C SER A 156 40.52 -20.49 13.79
N PRO A 157 40.87 -21.08 12.64
CA PRO A 157 40.34 -20.64 11.35
C PRO A 157 38.82 -20.87 11.31
N MET A 158 38.10 -19.96 10.63
CA MET A 158 36.67 -20.08 10.40
C MET A 158 36.34 -21.41 9.71
N THR A 159 35.49 -22.22 10.33
CA THR A 159 34.96 -23.46 9.74
C THR A 159 33.51 -23.28 9.32
N VAL A 160 33.23 -23.61 8.06
CA VAL A 160 31.86 -23.72 7.55
C VAL A 160 31.29 -25.04 8.03
N GLU A 161 30.28 -24.99 8.90
CA GLU A 161 29.63 -26.18 9.46
C GLU A 161 28.57 -26.76 8.51
N GLY A 162 28.04 -25.92 7.62
CA GLY A 162 27.09 -26.31 6.58
C GLY A 162 26.58 -25.09 5.84
N CYS A 163 26.30 -25.26 4.54
CA CYS A 163 25.64 -24.24 3.73
C CYS A 163 24.17 -24.63 3.54
N LEU A 164 23.28 -23.68 3.80
CA LEU A 164 21.86 -23.81 3.50
C LEU A 164 21.68 -23.62 1.99
N ALA A 165 20.84 -24.46 1.39
CA ALA A 165 20.58 -24.42 -0.04
C ALA A 165 19.77 -23.17 -0.45
N SER A 166 19.08 -22.54 0.50
CA SER A 166 18.34 -21.29 0.30
C SER A 166 18.20 -20.50 1.61
N PRO A 167 18.26 -19.16 1.61
CA PRO A 167 17.91 -18.34 2.77
C PRO A 167 16.46 -18.50 3.25
N GLU A 168 15.60 -19.13 2.45
CA GLU A 168 14.24 -19.55 2.82
C GLU A 168 14.22 -20.63 3.92
N ASP A 169 15.34 -21.31 4.16
CA ASP A 169 15.47 -22.35 5.19
C ASP A 169 15.75 -21.79 6.61
N LEU A 170 15.90 -20.46 6.75
CA LEU A 170 15.95 -19.80 8.06
C LEU A 170 14.54 -19.68 8.64
N VAL A 171 13.98 -20.81 9.04
CA VAL A 171 12.70 -20.83 9.76
C VAL A 171 12.97 -20.40 11.19
N ASP A 172 12.46 -19.23 11.59
CA ASP A 172 12.32 -18.92 13.00
C ASP A 172 11.39 -19.99 13.60
N PRO A 173 11.88 -20.86 14.51
CA PRO A 173 11.10 -21.99 15.01
C PRO A 173 9.87 -21.55 15.81
N THR A 174 9.76 -20.25 16.13
CA THR A 174 8.61 -19.67 16.83
C THR A 174 7.53 -19.15 15.89
N LEU A 175 7.84 -18.92 14.61
CA LEU A 175 6.91 -18.38 13.62
C LEU A 175 6.36 -19.50 12.73
N ALA A 176 5.07 -19.44 12.43
CA ALA A 176 4.51 -20.16 11.30
C ALA A 176 4.75 -19.36 10.02
N GLN A 177 5.05 -20.04 8.92
CA GLN A 177 5.27 -19.41 7.62
C GLN A 177 4.28 -19.96 6.60
N VAL A 178 3.71 -19.09 5.78
CA VAL A 178 2.91 -19.47 4.63
C VAL A 178 3.39 -18.76 3.37
N SER A 179 3.50 -19.50 2.28
CA SER A 179 3.77 -18.94 0.96
C SER A 179 2.91 -19.60 -0.10
N GLY A 180 2.85 -19.00 -1.27
CA GLY A 180 2.24 -19.65 -2.42
C GLY A 180 2.20 -18.72 -3.61
N GLN A 181 1.40 -19.11 -4.59
CA GLN A 181 1.10 -18.32 -5.76
C GLN A 181 -0.39 -18.01 -5.84
N VAL A 182 -0.69 -16.78 -6.25
CA VAL A 182 -2.04 -16.38 -6.63
C VAL A 182 -2.16 -16.42 -8.15
N TYR A 183 -3.22 -17.04 -8.62
CA TYR A 183 -3.58 -17.12 -10.03
C TYR A 183 -4.91 -16.43 -10.30
N ARG A 184 -5.12 -16.05 -11.55
CA ARG A 184 -6.42 -15.63 -12.11
C ARG A 184 -6.75 -16.46 -13.35
N ASP A 185 -7.88 -16.16 -13.97
CA ASP A 185 -8.33 -16.82 -15.21
C ASP A 185 -8.41 -18.34 -15.05
N GLY A 186 -8.98 -18.79 -13.92
CA GLY A 186 -9.15 -20.22 -13.64
C GLY A 186 -7.86 -20.96 -13.26
N GLY A 187 -6.78 -20.25 -12.93
CA GLY A 187 -5.52 -20.86 -12.48
C GLY A 187 -4.37 -20.77 -13.48
N GLU A 188 -4.59 -20.18 -14.65
CA GLU A 188 -3.61 -20.21 -15.74
C GLU A 188 -2.59 -19.05 -15.68
N VAL A 189 -3.00 -17.90 -15.14
CA VAL A 189 -2.20 -16.68 -15.19
C VAL A 189 -1.81 -16.26 -13.76
N PRO A 190 -0.51 -16.19 -13.43
CA PRO A 190 -0.07 -15.64 -12.16
C PRO A 190 -0.52 -14.19 -11.98
N ALA A 191 -1.10 -13.87 -10.83
CA ALA A 191 -1.67 -12.57 -10.53
C ALA A 191 -0.72 -11.76 -9.64
N ALA A 192 -0.15 -10.68 -10.20
CA ALA A 192 0.69 -9.72 -9.48
C ALA A 192 -0.16 -8.65 -8.78
N ASN A 193 0.42 -7.98 -7.77
CA ASN A 193 -0.20 -6.90 -7.01
C ASN A 193 -1.50 -7.31 -6.28
N VAL A 194 -1.64 -8.60 -5.96
CA VAL A 194 -2.76 -9.11 -5.16
C VAL A 194 -2.44 -8.91 -3.70
N ARG A 195 -3.36 -8.32 -2.94
CA ARG A 195 -3.24 -8.25 -1.48
C ARG A 195 -3.66 -9.58 -0.89
N VAL A 196 -2.74 -10.28 -0.26
CA VAL A 196 -2.98 -11.54 0.47
C VAL A 196 -2.91 -11.25 1.96
N THR A 197 -3.92 -11.69 2.72
CA THR A 197 -4.00 -11.48 4.18
C THR A 197 -4.26 -12.81 4.86
N VAL A 198 -3.56 -13.09 5.97
CA VAL A 198 -3.76 -14.28 6.81
C VAL A 198 -3.57 -13.91 8.27
N GLY A 199 -4.56 -14.23 9.10
CA GLY A 199 -4.48 -13.93 10.54
C GLY A 199 -4.24 -12.45 10.89
N GLY A 200 -4.55 -11.52 9.99
CA GLY A 200 -4.30 -10.08 10.17
C GLY A 200 -2.93 -9.58 9.66
N GLU A 201 -2.02 -10.49 9.28
CA GLU A 201 -0.79 -10.15 8.57
C GLU A 201 -1.03 -10.18 7.06
N GLY A 202 -0.26 -9.40 6.29
CA GLY A 202 -0.49 -9.31 4.85
C GLY A 202 0.76 -9.13 3.99
N ALA A 203 0.67 -9.54 2.74
CA ALA A 203 1.68 -9.36 1.71
C ALA A 203 1.02 -8.98 0.37
N VAL A 204 1.82 -8.40 -0.53
CA VAL A 204 1.41 -8.14 -1.92
C VAL A 204 2.16 -9.09 -2.84
N THR A 205 1.47 -9.73 -3.77
CA THR A 205 2.11 -10.69 -4.69
C THR A 205 3.07 -10.02 -5.67
N ASP A 206 4.19 -10.69 -5.93
CA ASP A 206 5.16 -10.23 -6.93
C ASP A 206 4.69 -10.42 -8.38
N ARG A 207 5.53 -10.02 -9.35
CA ARG A 207 5.25 -10.19 -10.80
C ARG A 207 5.01 -11.65 -11.26
N ARG A 208 5.34 -12.63 -10.42
CA ARG A 208 5.14 -14.07 -10.64
C ARG A 208 3.99 -14.61 -9.77
N GLY A 209 3.19 -13.73 -9.18
CA GLY A 209 2.08 -14.07 -8.30
C GLY A 209 2.48 -14.62 -6.94
N ARG A 210 3.75 -14.54 -6.54
CA ARG A 210 4.24 -15.18 -5.30
C ARG A 210 4.03 -14.29 -4.10
N TYR A 211 3.65 -14.89 -2.97
CA TYR A 211 3.59 -14.24 -1.67
C TYR A 211 4.30 -15.08 -0.60
N HIS A 212 4.70 -14.42 0.49
CA HIS A 212 5.24 -15.05 1.69
C HIS A 212 4.82 -14.23 2.92
N ILE A 213 4.28 -14.88 3.94
CA ILE A 213 3.82 -14.25 5.19
C ILE A 213 4.30 -15.11 6.36
N ALA A 214 4.89 -14.48 7.37
CA ALA A 214 5.28 -15.11 8.62
C ALA A 214 4.42 -14.54 9.76
N LEU A 215 3.96 -15.40 10.66
CA LEU A 215 3.11 -15.01 11.78
C LEU A 215 3.44 -15.78 13.05
N ASP A 216 3.21 -15.15 14.20
CA ASP A 216 3.52 -15.62 15.55
C ASP A 216 2.43 -16.52 16.16
N ARG A 217 1.55 -17.07 15.31
CA ARG A 217 0.40 -17.87 15.73
C ARG A 217 0.26 -19.13 14.88
N SER A 218 -0.38 -20.13 15.47
CA SER A 218 -0.62 -21.45 14.87
C SER A 218 -2.10 -21.83 14.94
N GLY A 219 -2.46 -22.89 14.24
CA GLY A 219 -3.82 -23.38 14.05
C GLY A 219 -4.47 -22.86 12.77
N PRO A 220 -5.76 -23.17 12.55
CA PRO A 220 -6.48 -22.78 11.36
C PRO A 220 -6.63 -21.25 11.29
N GLN A 221 -6.15 -20.66 10.20
CA GLN A 221 -6.30 -19.25 9.87
C GLN A 221 -7.10 -19.09 8.59
N GLU A 222 -7.92 -18.04 8.54
CA GLU A 222 -8.49 -17.58 7.28
C GLU A 222 -7.40 -16.88 6.47
N ILE A 223 -7.25 -17.26 5.20
CA ILE A 223 -6.40 -16.59 4.23
C ILE A 223 -7.27 -16.07 3.08
N SER A 224 -7.13 -14.78 2.78
CA SER A 224 -7.86 -14.11 1.70
C SER A 224 -6.91 -13.43 0.72
N ALA A 225 -7.35 -13.32 -0.53
CA ALA A 225 -6.65 -12.61 -1.59
C ALA A 225 -7.61 -11.70 -2.34
N VAL A 226 -7.24 -10.43 -2.49
CA VAL A 226 -8.07 -9.40 -3.13
C VAL A 226 -7.30 -8.67 -4.22
N LEU A 227 -7.91 -8.57 -5.40
CA LEU A 227 -7.41 -7.79 -6.52
C LEU A 227 -8.58 -7.22 -7.33
N ARG A 228 -8.77 -5.89 -7.30
CA ARG A 228 -9.73 -5.17 -8.17
C ARG A 228 -11.13 -5.82 -8.20
N GLY A 229 -11.74 -5.96 -7.03
CA GLY A 229 -13.08 -6.58 -6.89
C GLY A 229 -13.13 -8.10 -7.05
N MET A 230 -12.04 -8.76 -7.47
CA MET A 230 -11.89 -10.21 -7.35
C MET A 230 -11.43 -10.55 -5.94
N GLU A 231 -12.12 -11.47 -5.28
CA GLU A 231 -11.81 -11.93 -3.94
C GLU A 231 -11.94 -13.44 -3.84
N VAL A 232 -11.02 -14.06 -3.11
CA VAL A 232 -11.09 -15.46 -2.69
C VAL A 232 -10.68 -15.57 -1.23
N ALA A 233 -11.37 -16.42 -0.47
CA ALA A 233 -11.01 -16.74 0.91
C ALA A 233 -11.02 -18.26 1.10
N SER A 234 -10.11 -18.77 1.92
CA SER A 234 -10.01 -20.19 2.28
C SER A 234 -9.41 -20.34 3.69
N THR A 235 -9.32 -21.56 4.19
CA THR A 235 -8.67 -21.86 5.47
C THR A 235 -7.35 -22.56 5.23
N VAL A 236 -6.31 -22.12 5.93
CA VAL A 236 -4.98 -22.75 5.96
C VAL A 236 -4.63 -23.11 7.40
N ASP A 237 -4.11 -24.32 7.62
CA ASP A 237 -3.63 -24.74 8.94
C ASP A 237 -2.14 -24.45 9.06
N LEU A 238 -1.77 -23.73 10.12
CA LEU A 238 -0.42 -23.23 10.32
C LEU A 238 0.20 -23.82 11.58
N GLU A 239 1.44 -24.29 11.47
CA GLU A 239 2.18 -24.84 12.60
C GLU A 239 3.43 -24.00 12.85
N ALA A 240 3.70 -23.66 14.12
CA ALA A 240 4.88 -22.89 14.49
C ALA A 240 6.16 -23.65 14.12
N GLY A 241 7.13 -22.92 13.56
CA GLY A 241 8.38 -23.48 13.05
C GLY A 241 8.21 -24.34 11.79
N ARG A 242 7.06 -24.26 11.11
CA ARG A 242 6.82 -24.93 9.83
C ARG A 242 6.46 -23.94 8.74
N HIS A 243 6.80 -24.35 7.52
CA HIS A 243 6.47 -23.68 6.29
C HIS A 243 5.34 -24.42 5.57
N THR A 244 4.25 -23.71 5.29
CA THR A 244 3.08 -24.21 4.58
C THR A 244 3.01 -23.56 3.20
N VAL A 245 2.80 -24.36 2.15
CA VAL A 245 2.53 -23.86 0.81
C VAL A 245 1.02 -23.89 0.56
N HIS A 246 0.44 -22.77 0.16
CA HIS A 246 -0.99 -22.64 -0.12
C HIS A 246 -1.21 -21.75 -1.34
N ASP A 247 -1.76 -22.29 -2.42
CA ASP A 247 -2.04 -21.52 -3.63
C ASP A 247 -3.49 -21.01 -3.63
N LEU A 248 -3.71 -19.84 -4.25
CA LEU A 248 -5.03 -19.21 -4.34
C LEU A 248 -5.39 -18.96 -5.80
N VAL A 249 -6.66 -19.14 -6.15
CA VAL A 249 -7.17 -18.85 -7.48
C VAL A 249 -8.28 -17.82 -7.34
N LEU A 250 -8.02 -16.61 -7.83
CA LEU A 250 -9.04 -15.57 -7.91
C LEU A 250 -10.12 -16.01 -8.90
N PRO A 251 -11.40 -15.83 -8.55
CA PRO A 251 -12.47 -16.01 -9.51
C PRO A 251 -12.33 -14.99 -10.65
N PRO A 252 -12.95 -15.24 -11.81
CA PRO A 252 -13.08 -14.20 -12.83
C PRO A 252 -13.74 -12.95 -12.22
N PRO A 253 -13.40 -11.75 -12.72
CA PRO A 253 -14.08 -10.54 -12.28
C PRO A 253 -15.58 -10.71 -12.47
N SER A 254 -16.34 -10.32 -11.45
CA SER A 254 -17.79 -10.37 -11.49
C SER A 254 -18.29 -9.48 -12.64
N ASP A 255 -19.10 -10.04 -13.55
CA ASP A 255 -19.83 -9.22 -14.54
C ASP A 255 -20.92 -8.35 -13.88
N ALA A 256 -21.18 -8.54 -12.57
CA ALA A 256 -22.06 -7.67 -11.83
C ALA A 256 -21.43 -6.27 -11.77
N ARG A 257 -22.16 -5.30 -12.32
CA ARG A 257 -21.81 -3.89 -12.25
C ARG A 257 -22.65 -3.22 -11.16
N TYR A 258 -22.02 -2.40 -10.38
CA TYR A 258 -22.68 -1.51 -9.43
C TYR A 258 -22.85 -0.14 -10.04
N VAL A 259 -24.01 0.48 -9.84
CA VAL A 259 -24.29 1.80 -10.41
C VAL A 259 -24.32 2.82 -9.28
N VAL A 260 -23.59 3.92 -9.42
CA VAL A 260 -23.75 5.09 -8.57
C VAL A 260 -24.41 6.16 -9.42
N GLN A 261 -25.54 6.68 -8.96
CA GLN A 261 -26.24 7.76 -9.64
C GLN A 261 -26.36 8.94 -8.70
N GLY A 262 -26.35 10.14 -9.26
CA GLY A 262 -26.32 11.32 -8.43
C GLY A 262 -26.54 12.58 -9.19
N GLN A 263 -26.69 13.66 -8.43
CA GLN A 263 -26.73 15.01 -8.93
C GLN A 263 -25.63 15.85 -8.28
N ILE A 264 -25.00 16.70 -9.08
CA ILE A 264 -24.06 17.71 -8.63
C ILE A 264 -24.74 19.07 -8.72
N VAL A 265 -24.78 19.76 -7.58
CA VAL A 265 -25.49 21.03 -7.44
C VAL A 265 -24.58 22.05 -6.77
N HIS A 266 -24.59 23.29 -7.29
CA HIS A 266 -23.97 24.43 -6.64
C HIS A 266 -25.05 25.25 -5.90
N PRO A 267 -24.87 25.59 -4.60
CA PRO A 267 -25.90 26.22 -3.77
C PRO A 267 -26.51 27.54 -4.30
N GLY A 268 -25.79 28.26 -5.17
CA GLY A 268 -26.23 29.52 -5.76
C GLY A 268 -26.46 29.51 -7.28
N VAL A 269 -26.15 28.41 -7.96
CA VAL A 269 -26.21 28.32 -9.44
C VAL A 269 -27.19 27.23 -9.89
N GLY A 270 -27.46 26.24 -9.04
CA GLY A 270 -28.26 25.08 -9.41
C GLY A 270 -27.40 23.95 -9.95
N PRO A 271 -27.94 23.07 -10.80
CA PRO A 271 -27.20 21.91 -11.30
C PRO A 271 -25.97 22.31 -12.11
N VAL A 272 -24.89 21.54 -11.98
CA VAL A 272 -23.61 21.84 -12.64
C VAL A 272 -23.29 20.75 -13.64
N ALA A 273 -23.23 21.12 -14.92
CA ALA A 273 -22.87 20.24 -16.02
C ALA A 273 -21.35 20.07 -16.16
N GLU A 274 -20.92 19.04 -16.90
CA GLU A 274 -19.52 18.80 -17.28
C GLU A 274 -18.57 18.60 -16.08
N VAL A 275 -19.10 18.28 -14.91
CA VAL A 275 -18.30 17.91 -13.74
C VAL A 275 -17.87 16.46 -13.90
N ARG A 276 -16.57 16.20 -13.82
CA ARG A 276 -15.99 14.86 -13.86
C ARG A 276 -16.30 14.15 -12.54
N VAL A 277 -16.93 12.98 -12.64
CA VAL A 277 -17.19 12.09 -11.50
C VAL A 277 -16.41 10.82 -11.72
N TYR A 278 -15.53 10.45 -10.80
CA TYR A 278 -14.58 9.36 -11.03
C TYR A 278 -14.24 8.58 -9.77
N SER A 279 -13.77 7.36 -9.98
CA SER A 279 -13.06 6.54 -9.01
C SER A 279 -11.76 6.04 -9.65
N ASN A 280 -11.05 5.16 -8.96
CA ASN A 280 -9.93 4.41 -9.50
C ASN A 280 -10.32 3.44 -10.65
N GLU A 281 -11.61 3.12 -10.81
CA GLU A 281 -12.10 2.11 -11.75
C GLU A 281 -12.84 2.68 -12.95
N ALA A 282 -13.51 3.82 -12.78
CA ALA A 282 -14.38 4.40 -13.79
C ALA A 282 -14.47 5.91 -13.69
N GLU A 283 -14.93 6.54 -14.77
CA GLU A 283 -15.28 7.96 -14.79
C GLU A 283 -16.54 8.21 -15.62
N SER A 284 -17.23 9.30 -15.30
CA SER A 284 -18.35 9.85 -16.04
C SER A 284 -18.39 11.37 -15.88
N TYR A 285 -19.31 12.03 -16.59
CA TYR A 285 -19.49 13.48 -16.51
C TYR A 285 -20.95 13.79 -16.25
N THR A 286 -21.22 14.89 -15.55
CA THR A 286 -22.59 15.36 -15.33
C THR A 286 -23.20 15.92 -16.60
N ASP A 287 -24.49 15.63 -16.81
CA ASP A 287 -25.28 16.20 -17.91
C ASP A 287 -25.71 17.66 -17.63
N ALA A 288 -26.50 18.24 -18.54
CA ALA A 288 -27.02 19.61 -18.39
C ALA A 288 -27.91 19.82 -17.15
N ASN A 289 -28.40 18.74 -16.54
CA ASN A 289 -29.19 18.75 -15.30
C ASN A 289 -28.32 18.41 -14.08
N GLY A 290 -27.00 18.38 -14.22
CA GLY A 290 -26.06 18.00 -13.17
C GLY A 290 -26.11 16.53 -12.81
N LEU A 291 -26.79 15.67 -13.57
CA LEU A 291 -26.96 14.26 -13.27
C LEU A 291 -25.79 13.45 -13.81
N TYR A 292 -25.32 12.47 -13.03
CA TYR A 292 -24.29 11.54 -13.48
C TYR A 292 -24.71 10.09 -13.21
N THR A 293 -24.07 9.17 -13.94
CA THR A 293 -24.13 7.73 -13.69
C THR A 293 -22.72 7.17 -13.81
N LEU A 294 -22.22 6.59 -12.72
CA LEU A 294 -20.91 5.96 -12.62
C LEU A 294 -21.09 4.46 -12.45
N VAL A 295 -20.42 3.65 -13.27
CA VAL A 295 -20.55 2.19 -13.27
C VAL A 295 -19.25 1.59 -12.74
N LEU A 296 -19.34 0.85 -11.64
CA LEU A 296 -18.22 0.31 -10.87
C LEU A 296 -18.26 -1.22 -10.85
N ASP A 297 -17.10 -1.84 -10.62
CA ASP A 297 -17.04 -3.29 -10.41
C ASP A 297 -17.39 -3.61 -8.96
N THR A 298 -18.18 -4.65 -8.72
CA THR A 298 -18.55 -5.03 -7.35
C THR A 298 -17.31 -5.47 -6.57
N GLY A 299 -17.06 -4.92 -5.37
CA GLY A 299 -15.76 -5.19 -4.74
C GLY A 299 -15.44 -4.60 -3.36
N GLY A 300 -16.41 -4.13 -2.58
CA GLY A 300 -16.13 -3.56 -1.25
C GLY A 300 -16.28 -2.04 -1.22
N TRP A 301 -15.43 -1.31 -0.49
CA TRP A 301 -15.51 0.15 -0.42
C TRP A 301 -14.66 0.82 -1.51
N THR A 302 -15.18 1.89 -2.10
CA THR A 302 -14.44 2.77 -3.03
C THR A 302 -14.71 4.22 -2.70
N THR A 303 -13.82 5.12 -3.13
CA THR A 303 -14.00 6.57 -3.03
C THR A 303 -14.42 7.11 -4.40
N VAL A 304 -15.56 7.81 -4.43
CA VAL A 304 -16.04 8.51 -5.61
C VAL A 304 -15.74 9.99 -5.44
N HIS A 305 -15.10 10.57 -6.43
CA HIS A 305 -14.70 11.96 -6.52
C HIS A 305 -15.57 12.72 -7.52
N ALA A 306 -15.76 14.00 -7.27
CA ALA A 306 -16.34 14.96 -8.18
C ALA A 306 -15.39 16.16 -8.30
N ALA A 307 -14.91 16.43 -9.51
CA ALA A 307 -14.00 17.53 -9.80
C ALA A 307 -14.35 18.22 -11.13
N GLY A 308 -14.11 19.52 -11.21
CA GLY A 308 -14.31 20.30 -12.42
C GLY A 308 -13.57 21.61 -12.35
N GLU A 309 -13.32 22.21 -13.51
CA GLU A 309 -12.59 23.47 -13.59
C GLU A 309 -13.30 24.57 -12.79
N GLY A 310 -12.54 25.25 -11.91
CA GLY A 310 -13.10 26.31 -11.06
C GLY A 310 -14.03 25.82 -9.96
N LEU A 311 -14.11 24.50 -9.70
CA LEU A 311 -14.87 23.90 -8.60
C LEU A 311 -13.95 23.33 -7.53
N THR A 312 -14.41 23.39 -6.28
CA THR A 312 -13.81 22.65 -5.17
C THR A 312 -14.14 21.18 -5.36
N SER A 313 -13.11 20.33 -5.35
CA SER A 313 -13.28 18.88 -5.43
C SER A 313 -14.06 18.37 -4.22
N ALA A 314 -14.97 17.44 -4.45
CA ALA A 314 -15.72 16.73 -3.41
C ALA A 314 -15.49 15.22 -3.55
N TYR A 315 -15.63 14.48 -2.46
CA TYR A 315 -15.53 13.02 -2.48
C TYR A 315 -16.41 12.38 -1.42
N SER A 316 -16.78 11.12 -1.64
CA SER A 316 -17.51 10.30 -0.68
C SER A 316 -17.16 8.84 -0.85
N ARG A 317 -17.21 8.06 0.24
CA ARG A 317 -16.99 6.62 0.19
C ARG A 317 -18.30 5.88 -0.03
N VAL A 318 -18.29 4.92 -0.95
CA VAL A 318 -19.45 4.09 -1.28
C VAL A 318 -19.09 2.63 -1.13
N ARG A 319 -19.98 1.86 -0.51
CA ARG A 319 -19.87 0.39 -0.49
C ARG A 319 -20.47 -0.19 -1.75
N VAL A 320 -19.62 -0.67 -2.63
CA VAL A 320 -19.92 -1.31 -3.91
C VAL A 320 -20.36 -2.75 -3.67
N GLY A 321 -21.67 -2.91 -3.44
CA GLY A 321 -22.34 -4.20 -3.23
C GLY A 321 -22.84 -4.84 -4.52
N SER A 322 -23.57 -5.95 -4.44
CA SER A 322 -23.88 -6.78 -5.60
C SER A 322 -25.08 -6.36 -6.46
N ALA A 323 -25.94 -5.39 -6.08
CA ALA A 323 -27.20 -5.20 -6.84
C ALA A 323 -28.05 -3.92 -6.64
N SER A 324 -27.54 -2.74 -6.27
CA SER A 324 -28.43 -1.56 -6.25
C SER A 324 -27.74 -0.25 -6.59
N ALA A 325 -28.43 0.59 -7.35
CA ALA A 325 -28.02 1.97 -7.52
C ALA A 325 -28.00 2.66 -6.15
N THR A 326 -26.85 3.22 -5.73
CA THR A 326 -26.80 4.12 -4.58
C THR A 326 -26.91 5.56 -5.06
N PRO A 327 -27.90 6.33 -4.56
CA PRO A 327 -27.90 7.76 -4.78
C PRO A 327 -26.72 8.38 -4.02
N LEU A 328 -25.88 9.11 -4.73
CA LEU A 328 -24.80 9.89 -4.14
C LEU A 328 -24.84 11.28 -4.74
N ASN A 329 -25.22 12.29 -3.95
CA ASN A 329 -25.27 13.66 -4.43
C ASN A 329 -24.05 14.43 -3.91
N PHE A 330 -23.50 15.28 -4.76
CA PHE A 330 -22.43 16.19 -4.36
C PHE A 330 -22.92 17.63 -4.36
N LEU A 331 -22.55 18.36 -3.32
CA LEU A 331 -22.56 19.81 -3.33
C LEU A 331 -21.15 20.27 -3.64
N VAL A 332 -21.00 20.97 -4.75
CA VAL A 332 -19.73 21.58 -5.14
C VAL A 332 -19.82 23.08 -4.91
N GLU A 333 -18.71 23.65 -4.46
CA GLU A 333 -18.53 25.10 -4.35
C GLU A 333 -17.55 25.56 -5.43
N LEU A 334 -17.56 26.84 -5.77
CA LEU A 334 -16.51 27.40 -6.61
C LEU A 334 -15.17 27.35 -5.88
N ASN A 335 -14.12 26.93 -6.57
CA ASN A 335 -12.79 26.80 -5.99
C ASN A 335 -12.26 28.18 -5.59
N PRO A 336 -11.99 28.40 -4.30
CA PRO A 336 -11.59 29.69 -3.78
C PRO A 336 -10.16 30.11 -4.06
N VAL A 337 -9.40 29.37 -4.88
CA VAL A 337 -8.16 29.92 -5.48
C VAL A 337 -8.49 31.12 -6.39
N ASN A 338 -9.78 31.35 -6.70
CA ASN A 338 -10.35 32.64 -7.13
C ASN A 338 -11.34 33.33 -6.13
N GLY A 339 -11.48 32.85 -4.89
CA GLY A 339 -12.22 33.50 -3.78
C GLY A 339 -13.05 32.57 -2.85
N ARG A 340 -12.56 32.35 -1.62
CA ARG A 340 -13.07 31.66 -0.38
C ARG A 340 -14.45 30.92 -0.37
N GLY A 341 -14.44 29.61 0.00
CA GLY A 341 -15.60 28.78 0.35
C GLY A 341 -15.20 27.48 1.10
N LYS A 342 -16.08 26.91 1.93
CA LYS A 342 -15.85 25.83 2.94
C LYS A 342 -16.86 24.69 2.73
N LEU A 343 -16.37 23.46 2.63
CA LEU A 343 -17.16 22.23 2.35
C LEU A 343 -18.17 21.84 3.46
N VAL A 344 -19.37 21.39 3.07
CA VAL A 344 -20.34 20.64 3.91
C VAL A 344 -20.89 19.45 3.12
N VAL A 345 -20.65 18.23 3.61
CA VAL A 345 -21.31 17.00 3.16
C VAL A 345 -22.59 16.80 3.99
N ARG A 346 -23.69 16.35 3.38
CA ARG A 346 -24.87 15.86 4.10
C ARG A 346 -25.29 14.50 3.52
N ASP A 347 -25.35 13.52 4.42
CA ASP A 347 -26.01 12.22 4.20
C ASP A 347 -27.52 12.38 4.03
#